data_AF-A0A3R6FWX8-F1
#
_entry.id   AF-A0A3R6FWX8-F1
#
_cell.length_a   1.000
_cell.length_b   1.000
_cell.length_c   1.000
_cell.angle_alpha   90.00
_cell.angle_beta   90.00
_cell.angle_gamma   90.00
#
_symmetry.space_group_name_H-M   'P 1'
#
loop_
_entity.id
_entity.type
_entity.pdbx_description
1 polymer ?
#
loop_
_entity_poly.entity_id
_entity_poly.type
_entity_poly.pdbx_seq_one_letter_code
_entity_poly.pdbx_strand_id
1 'polypeptide(L)' 'MIYGFISSLDDETTKVFFRSKKIRVNNIYSAGSLGELTSVLQSGDVVYTVSCNRFASVRQVYTFARFCHGLFVS' A
#
# COMPACT_ATOMS: atom_id res chain seq x y z
N MET A 1 -2.85 -11.30 -3.42
CA MET A 1 -1.43 -10.89 -3.26
C MET A 1 -1.30 -9.92 -2.10
N ILE A 2 -0.13 -9.80 -1.47
CA ILE A 2 0.11 -8.85 -0.37
C ILE A 2 1.17 -7.84 -0.78
N TYR A 3 0.86 -6.56 -0.56
CA TYR A 3 1.68 -5.40 -0.90
C TYR A 3 2.02 -4.57 0.33
N GLY A 4 3.16 -3.90 0.28
CA GLY A 4 3.58 -2.92 1.27
C GLY A 4 3.63 -1.53 0.66
N PHE A 5 3.19 -0.52 1.41
CA PHE A 5 3.25 0.88 0.98
C PHE A 5 4.10 1.69 1.97
N ILE A 6 5.26 2.17 1.51
CA ILE A 6 6.28 2.87 2.32
C ILE A 6 6.56 4.27 1.81
N SER A 7 7.30 5.04 2.59
CA SER A 7 7.86 6.34 2.26
C SER A 7 9.29 6.45 2.80
N SER A 8 9.93 7.59 2.59
CA SER A 8 11.20 7.93 3.24
C SER A 8 11.11 8.03 4.77
N LEU A 9 9.90 8.05 5.35
CA LEU A 9 9.66 8.02 6.80
C LEU A 9 9.72 6.60 7.38
N ASP A 10 9.91 5.58 6.55
CA ASP A 10 9.98 4.18 6.98
C ASP A 10 11.43 3.75 7.22
N ASP A 11 11.63 3.03 8.32
CA ASP A 11 12.94 2.55 8.76
C ASP A 11 12.98 1.01 8.81
N GLU A 12 14.01 0.46 9.47
CA GLU A 12 14.14 -0.99 9.64
C GLU A 12 12.97 -1.61 10.42
N THR A 13 12.30 -0.87 11.32
CA THR A 13 11.13 -1.36 12.05
C THR A 13 9.95 -1.62 11.12
N THR A 14 9.67 -0.70 10.19
CA THR A 14 8.64 -0.92 9.15
C THR A 14 8.99 -2.14 8.31
N LYS A 15 10.27 -2.30 7.92
CA LYS A 15 10.72 -3.46 7.14
C LYS A 15 10.53 -4.77 7.90
N VAL A 16 10.80 -4.79 9.21
CA VAL A 16 10.53 -5.95 10.07
C VAL A 16 9.03 -6.27 10.10
N PHE A 17 8.17 -5.27 10.23
CA PHE A 17 6.72 -5.46 10.15
C PHE A 17 6.32 -6.07 8.79
N PHE A 18 6.83 -5.57 7.67
CA PHE A 18 6.51 -6.11 6.34
C PHE A 18 7.03 -7.54 6.13
N ARG A 19 8.21 -7.86 6.65
CA ARG A 19 8.73 -9.24 6.68
C ARG A 19 7.81 -10.16 7.49
N SER A 20 7.28 -9.70 8.63
CA SER A 20 6.32 -10.47 9.44
C SER A 20 5.03 -10.80 8.68
N LYS A 21 4.64 -9.94 7.72
CA LYS A 21 3.49 -10.13 6.83
C LYS A 21 3.82 -10.92 5.56
N LYS A 22 5.05 -11.41 5.43
CA LYS A 22 5.56 -12.15 4.25
C LYS A 22 5.44 -11.37 2.94
N ILE A 23 5.54 -10.03 3.01
CA ILE A 23 5.54 -9.17 1.82
C ILE A 23 6.86 -9.35 1.09
N ARG A 24 6.80 -9.67 -0.20
CA ARG A 24 7.98 -9.79 -1.05
C ARG A 24 8.54 -8.40 -1.35
N VAL A 25 9.86 -8.28 -1.48
CA VAL A 25 10.53 -6.99 -1.73
C VAL A 25 10.01 -6.30 -2.99
N ASN A 26 9.70 -7.06 -4.04
CA ASN A 26 9.14 -6.55 -5.29
C ASN A 26 7.67 -6.12 -5.20
N ASN A 27 6.98 -6.39 -4.08
CA ASN A 27 5.61 -5.95 -3.81
C ASN A 27 5.58 -4.75 -2.87
N ILE A 28 6.72 -4.10 -2.62
CA ILE A 28 6.82 -2.90 -1.80
C ILE A 28 6.87 -1.69 -2.73
N TYR A 29 5.89 -0.80 -2.57
CA TYR A 29 5.73 0.40 -3.36
C TYR A 29 6.01 1.63 -2.51
N SER A 30 6.66 2.64 -3.11
CA SER A 30 6.90 3.92 -2.48
C SER A 30 5.66 4.82 -2.54
N ALA A 31 5.58 5.81 -1.65
CA ALA A 31 4.51 6.81 -1.62
C ALA A 31 4.37 7.57 -2.94
N GLY A 32 5.48 7.77 -3.66
CA GLY A 32 5.49 8.38 -5.00
C GLY A 32 4.95 7.44 -6.10
N SER A 33 4.87 6.13 -5.84
CA SER A 33 4.47 5.08 -6.77
C SER A 33 3.03 4.61 -6.57
N LEU A 34 2.14 5.44 -5.99
CA LEU A 34 0.75 5.03 -5.74
C LEU A 34 0.03 4.58 -7.02
N GLY A 35 0.28 5.27 -8.14
CA GLY A 35 -0.29 4.90 -9.45
C GLY A 35 0.14 3.50 -9.91
N GLU A 36 1.43 3.18 -9.75
CA GLU A 36 1.98 1.86 -10.08
C GLU A 36 1.34 0.77 -9.21
N LEU A 37 1.21 1.02 -7.90
CA LEU A 37 0.49 0.10 -7.00
C LEU A 37 -0.95 -0.11 -7.45
N THR A 38 -1.71 0.95 -7.74
CA THR A 38 -3.10 0.82 -8.18
C THR A 38 -3.25 0.07 -9.51
N SER A 39 -2.25 0.13 -10.38
CA SER A 39 -2.30 -0.54 -11.68
C SER A 39 -2.19 -2.07 -11.60
N VAL A 40 -1.64 -2.60 -10.51
CA VAL A 40 -1.43 -4.05 -10.33
C VAL A 40 -2.42 -4.69 -9.35
N LEU A 41 -3.20 -3.88 -8.63
CA LEU A 41 -4.12 -4.37 -7.61
C LEU A 41 -5.32 -5.11 -8.25
N GLN A 42 -5.67 -6.24 -7.65
CA GLN A 42 -6.80 -7.08 -8.01
C GLN A 42 -7.70 -7.35 -6.80
N SER A 43 -8.91 -7.85 -7.07
CA SER A 43 -9.82 -8.28 -6.01
C SER A 43 -9.18 -9.36 -5.15
N GLY A 44 -9.32 -9.23 -3.83
CA GLY A 44 -8.70 -10.13 -2.84
C GLY A 44 -7.24 -9.80 -2.46
N ASP A 45 -6.65 -8.75 -3.05
CA ASP A 45 -5.34 -8.25 -2.64
C ASP A 45 -5.40 -7.45 -1.33
N VAL A 46 -4.26 -7.43 -0.62
CA VAL A 46 -4.10 -6.71 0.65
C VAL A 46 -2.93 -5.74 0.56
N VAL A 47 -3.16 -4.49 0.95
CA VAL A 47 -2.12 -3.46 1.04
C VAL A 47 -1.90 -3.11 2.51
N TYR A 48 -0.68 -3.32 3.00
CA TYR A 48 -0.25 -2.88 4.32
C TYR A 48 0.43 -1.51 4.23
N THR A 49 -0.02 -0.60 5.07
CA THR A 49 0.65 0.69 5.31
C THR A 49 0.75 0.89 6.82
N VAL A 50 1.92 1.32 7.30
CA VAL A 50 2.14 1.54 8.75
C VAL A 50 1.46 2.81 9.24
N SER A 51 1.26 3.80 8.35
CA SER A 51 0.58 5.04 8.70
C SER A 51 -0.03 5.72 7.47
N CYS A 52 -1.17 6.38 7.65
CA CYS A 52 -1.86 7.13 6.59
C CYS A 52 -1.06 8.34 6.09
N ASN A 53 -0.01 8.79 6.80
CA ASN A 53 0.86 9.88 6.34
C ASN A 53 1.80 9.47 5.17
N ARG A 54 1.74 8.21 4.71
CA ARG A 54 2.35 7.76 3.44
C ARG A 54 1.53 8.24 2.23
N PHE A 55 0.31 8.70 2.45
CA PHE A 55 -0.49 9.40 1.45
C PHE A 55 -0.29 10.91 1.59
N ALA A 56 -0.21 11.62 0.47
CA ALA A 56 0.04 13.06 0.41
C ALA A 56 -1.10 13.91 1.00
N SER A 57 -2.30 13.36 1.14
CA SER A 57 -3.44 14.04 1.76
C SER A 57 -4.53 13.06 2.19
N VAL A 58 -5.41 13.51 3.08
CA VAL A 58 -6.64 12.78 3.46
C VAL A 58 -7.50 12.45 2.23
N ARG A 59 -7.56 13.36 1.25
CA ARG A 59 -8.28 13.13 -0.01
C ARG A 59 -7.68 11.95 -0.78
N GLN A 60 -6.36 11.79 -0.79
CA GLN A 60 -5.70 10.68 -1.44
C GLN A 60 -5.99 9.35 -0.72
N VAL A 61 -6.01 9.33 0.61
CA VAL A 61 -6.43 8.16 1.40
C VAL A 61 -7.86 7.75 1.02
N TYR A 62 -8.79 8.72 1.00
CA TYR A 62 -10.19 8.45 0.66
C TYR A 62 -10.34 7.93 -0.78
N THR A 63 -9.64 8.54 -1.73
CA THR A 63 -9.67 8.13 -3.14
C THR A 63 -9.14 6.71 -3.32
N PHE A 64 -8.04 6.38 -2.64
CA PHE A 64 -7.47 5.04 -2.67
C PHE A 64 -8.41 4.00 -2.03
N ALA A 65 -9.01 4.31 -0.88
CA ALA A 65 -9.99 3.42 -0.24
C ALA A 65 -11.22 3.17 -1.14
N ARG A 66 -11.71 4.20 -1.83
CA ARG A 66 -12.80 4.07 -2.81
C ARG A 66 -12.42 3.19 -4.00
N PHE A 67 -11.21 3.34 -4.51
CA PHE A 67 -10.67 2.47 -5.56
C PHE A 67 -10.65 1.01 -5.12
N CYS A 68 -10.05 0.72 -3.94
CA CYS A 68 -9.99 -0.65 -3.41
C CYS A 68 -11.39 -1.24 -3.14
N HIS A 69 -12.34 -0.43 -2.66
CA HIS A 69 -13.72 -0.88 -2.48
C HIS A 69 -14.37 -1.25 -3.81
N GLY A 70 -14.12 -0.49 -4.88
CA GLY A 70 -14.58 -0.81 -6.22
C GLY A 70 -14.07 -2.17 -6.71
N LEU A 71 -12.79 -2.47 -6.48
CA LEU A 71 -12.19 -3.77 -6.82
C LEU A 71 -12.81 -4.95 -6.05
N PHE A 72 -13.28 -4.73 -4.82
CA PHE A 72 -13.87 -5.80 -4.02
C PHE A 72 -15.29 -6.19 -4.49
N VAL A 73 -16.02 -5.24 -5.07
CA VAL A 73 -17.43 -5.42 -5.47
C VAL A 73 -17.57 -5.82 -6.95
N SER A 74 -16.49 -5.71 -7.73
CA SER A 74 -16.38 -6.21 -9.11
C SER A 74 -16.04 -7.69 -9.18
#